data_AF-N9RIZ7-F1
#
_entry.id   AF-N9RIZ7-F1
#
_cell.length_a   1.000
_cell.length_b   1.000
_cell.length_c   1.000
_cell.angle_alpha   90.00
_cell.angle_beta   90.00
_cell.angle_gamma   90.00
#
_symmetry.space_group_name_H-M   'P 1'
#
loop_
_entity.id
_entity.type
_entity.pdbx_description
1 polymer ?
#
loop_
_entity_poly.entity_id
_entity_poly.type
_entity_poly.pdbx_seq_one_letter_code
_entity_poly.pdbx_strand_id
1 'polypeptide(L)' 'MAKTFRFTDEEEQALNEVALKLNRDLVKVGKKPLRDTEIFHEIVKQTLLDGLIEINRDGLIKIDTKK' A
#
# COMPACT_ATOMS: atom_id res chain seq x y z
N MET A 1 -16.94 -8.71 -9.81
CA MET A 1 -16.42 -9.93 -9.18
C MET A 1 -15.28 -9.52 -8.26
N ALA A 2 -15.27 -9.97 -7.00
CA ALA A 2 -14.12 -9.76 -6.13
C ALA A 2 -12.93 -10.54 -6.70
N LYS A 3 -11.76 -9.88 -6.81
CA LYS A 3 -10.51 -10.52 -7.21
C LYS A 3 -9.69 -10.76 -5.95
N THR A 4 -9.23 -11.99 -5.76
CA THR A 4 -8.40 -12.37 -4.60
C THR A 4 -6.94 -12.24 -4.97
N PHE A 5 -6.20 -11.45 -4.20
CA PHE A 5 -4.74 -11.46 -4.21
C PHE A 5 -4.25 -12.34 -3.05
N ARG A 6 -3.24 -13.16 -3.31
CA ARG A 6 -2.58 -13.96 -2.27
C ARG A 6 -1.27 -13.29 -1.93
N PHE A 7 -1.09 -13.03 -0.64
CA PHE A 7 0.17 -12.55 -0.10
C PHE A 7 1.01 -13.74 0.35
N THR A 8 2.31 -13.57 0.25
CA THR A 8 3.28 -14.32 1.04
C THR A 8 3.24 -13.85 2.49
N ASP A 9 3.76 -14.66 3.40
CA ASP A 9 3.83 -14.32 4.82
C ASP A 9 4.62 -13.01 5.05
N GLU A 10 5.68 -12.78 4.27
CA GLU A 10 6.50 -11.57 4.34
C GLU A 10 5.71 -10.33 3.88
N GLU A 11 4.94 -10.43 2.80
CA GLU A 11 4.09 -9.34 2.30
C GLU A 11 2.95 -9.01 3.28
N GLU A 12 2.34 -10.04 3.89
CA GLU A 12 1.30 -9.86 4.91
C GLU A 12 1.86 -9.15 6.15
N GLN A 13 3.03 -9.58 6.64
CA GLN A 13 3.68 -8.93 7.78
C GLN A 13 4.03 -7.47 7.46
N ALA A 14 4.59 -7.20 6.28
CA ALA A 14 4.90 -5.84 5.85
C ALA A 14 3.64 -4.95 5.79
N LEU A 15 2.52 -5.47 5.27
CA LEU A 15 1.25 -4.76 5.25
C LEU A 15 0.75 -4.44 6.67
N ASN A 16 0.83 -5.41 7.58
CA ASN A 16 0.42 -5.25 8.98
C ASN A 16 1.23 -4.16 9.70
N GLU A 17 2.55 -4.15 9.53
CA GLU A 17 3.42 -3.13 10.15
C GLU A 17 3.12 -1.72 9.64
N VAL A 18 2.92 -1.59 8.32
CA VAL A 18 2.50 -0.32 7.70
C VAL A 18 1.12 0.10 8.22
N ALA A 19 0.17 -0.83 8.32
CA ALA A 19 -1.17 -0.55 8.81
C ALA A 19 -1.19 -0.05 10.25
N LEU A 20 -0.43 -0.70 11.15
CA LEU A 20 -0.28 -0.25 12.54
C LEU A 20 0.26 1.17 12.62
N LYS A 21 1.29 1.49 11.83
CA LYS A 21 1.88 2.83 11.78
C LYS A 21 0.88 3.87 11.29
N LEU A 22 0.23 3.62 10.15
CA LEU A 22 -0.75 4.53 9.55
C LEU A 22 -1.95 4.76 10.48
N ASN A 23 -2.50 3.70 11.05
CA ASN A 23 -3.66 3.78 11.92
C ASN A 23 -3.37 4.54 13.21
N ARG A 24 -2.17 4.37 13.78
CA ARG A 24 -1.73 5.19 14.92
C ARG A 24 -1.72 6.67 14.57
N ASP A 25 -1.22 7.03 13.38
CA ASP A 25 -1.15 8.42 12.96
C ASP A 25 -2.54 8.99 12.59
N LEU A 26 -3.44 8.17 12.02
CA LEU A 26 -4.85 8.52 11.81
C LEU A 26 -5.58 8.84 13.11
N VAL A 27 -5.40 7.99 14.13
CA VAL A 27 -6.03 8.20 15.45
C VAL A 27 -5.51 9.48 16.11
N LYS A 28 -4.21 9.79 16.00
CA LYS A 28 -3.64 11.05 16.51
C LYS A 28 -4.28 12.29 15.90
N VAL A 29 -4.71 12.22 14.63
CA VAL A 29 -5.40 13.32 13.94
C VAL A 29 -6.93 13.22 14.05
N GLY A 30 -7.46 12.39 14.97
CA GLY A 30 -8.89 12.24 15.23
C GLY A 30 -9.67 11.48 14.16
N LYS A 31 -8.98 10.79 13.25
CA LYS A 31 -9.60 9.98 12.18
C LYS A 31 -9.74 8.52 12.62
N LYS A 32 -10.73 7.84 12.02
CA LYS A 32 -10.93 6.40 12.22
C LYS A 32 -9.78 5.62 11.57
N PRO A 33 -9.32 4.52 12.19
CA PRO A 33 -8.38 3.61 11.56
C PRO A 33 -9.02 2.96 10.33
N LEU A 34 -8.17 2.58 9.39
CA LEU A 34 -8.53 1.85 8.18
C LEU A 34 -8.26 0.35 8.36
N ARG A 35 -9.03 -0.49 7.67
CA ARG A 35 -8.76 -1.92 7.56
C ARG A 35 -7.59 -2.16 6.60
N ASP A 36 -6.93 -3.31 6.74
CA ASP A 36 -5.79 -3.67 5.89
C ASP A 36 -6.18 -3.70 4.40
N THR A 37 -7.39 -4.17 4.09
CA THR A 37 -7.92 -4.15 2.72
C THR A 37 -8.08 -2.72 2.18
N GLU A 38 -8.48 -1.76 3.01
CA GLU A 38 -8.65 -0.36 2.61
C GLU A 38 -7.29 0.30 2.38
N ILE A 39 -6.33 0.01 3.26
CA ILE A 39 -4.94 0.46 3.12
C ILE A 39 -4.33 -0.10 1.84
N PHE A 40 -4.51 -1.40 1.59
CA PHE A 40 -4.01 -2.05 0.39
C PHE A 40 -4.64 -1.45 -0.88
N HIS A 41 -5.95 -1.22 -0.89
CA HIS A 41 -6.60 -0.56 -2.03
C HIS A 41 -6.07 0.85 -2.28
N GLU A 42 -5.80 1.62 -1.24
CA GLU A 42 -5.25 2.97 -1.38
C GLU A 42 -3.81 2.92 -1.94
N ILE A 43 -2.97 1.99 -1.46
CA ILE A 43 -1.62 1.77 -2.01
C ILE A 43 -1.70 1.38 -3.49
N VAL A 44 -2.55 0.44 -3.85
CA VAL A 44 -2.73 0.00 -5.25
C VAL A 44 -3.22 1.15 -6.13
N LYS A 45 -4.12 1.99 -5.63
CA LYS A 45 -4.60 3.17 -6.36
C LYS A 45 -3.46 4.17 -6.61
N GLN A 46 -2.73 4.54 -5.58
CA GLN A 46 -1.63 5.51 -5.69
C GLN A 46 -0.47 5.00 -6.54
N THR A 47 -0.32 3.68 -6.68
CA THR A 47 0.75 3.08 -7.48
C THR A 47 0.32 2.80 -8.91
N LEU A 48 -0.82 2.12 -9.14
CA LEU A 48 -1.25 1.68 -10.46
C LEU A 48 -2.06 2.72 -11.23
N LEU A 49 -2.76 3.62 -10.56
CA LEU A 49 -3.65 4.60 -11.20
C LEU A 49 -3.05 6.01 -11.21
N ASP A 50 -2.48 6.42 -10.08
CA ASP A 50 -1.99 7.80 -9.91
C ASP A 50 -0.44 7.90 -10.00
N GLY A 51 0.26 6.78 -9.86
CA GLY A 51 1.72 6.69 -9.81
C GLY A 51 2.39 6.47 -11.17
N LEU A 52 3.70 6.68 -11.22
CA LEU A 52 4.53 6.35 -12.38
C LEU A 52 5.29 5.05 -12.10
N ILE A 53 5.10 4.04 -12.93
CA ILE A 53 5.80 2.76 -12.83
C ILE A 53 6.83 2.69 -13.96
N GLU A 54 8.10 2.56 -13.59
CA GLU A 54 9.21 2.48 -14.53
C GLU A 54 10.10 1.26 -14.24
N ILE A 55 10.89 0.88 -15.22
CA ILE A 55 11.93 -0.13 -15.08
C ILE A 55 13.28 0.58 -14.91
N ASN A 56 14.04 0.21 -13.88
CA ASN A 56 15.38 0.75 -13.68
C ASN A 56 16.40 0.08 -14.64
N ARG A 57 17.65 0.53 -14.61
CA ARG A 57 18.72 -0.01 -15.48
C ARG A 57 19.03 -1.50 -15.24
N ASP A 58 18.65 -2.02 -14.07
CA ASP A 58 18.85 -3.40 -13.66
C ASP A 58 17.64 -4.30 -13.99
N GLY A 59 16.61 -3.75 -14.64
CA GLY A 59 15.40 -4.50 -14.99
C GLY A 59 14.38 -4.64 -13.85
N LEU A 60 14.55 -3.94 -12.73
CA LEU A 60 13.66 -3.99 -11.58
C LEU A 60 12.56 -2.92 -11.68
N ILE A 61 11.37 -3.27 -11.18
CA ILE A 61 10.24 -2.35 -11.08
C ILE A 61 10.54 -1.29 -10.03
N LYS A 62 10.38 -0.01 -10.42
CA LYS A 62 10.45 1.13 -9.53
C LYS A 62 9.15 1.92 -9.63
N ILE A 63 8.60 2.27 -8.48
CA ILE A 63 7.39 3.09 -8.38
C ILE A 63 7.81 4.48 -7.90
N ASP A 64 7.44 5.51 -8.66
CA ASP A 64 7.58 6.91 -8.28
C ASP A 64 6.17 7.50 -8.02
N THR A 65 5.94 7.93 -6.78
CA THR A 65 4.67 8.55 -6.39
C THR A 65 4.81 10.07 -6.49
N LYS A 66 4.08 10.68 -7.43
CA LYS A 66 4.01 12.15 -7.50
C LYS A 66 3.38 12.68 -6.20
N LYS A 67 4.09 13.59 -5.54
CA LYS A 67 3.64 14.29 -4.32
C LYS A 67 2.40 15.13 -4.54
#